data_AF-A0A8H5MAL6-F1
#
_entry.id   AF-A0A8H5MAL6-F1
#
_cell.length_a   1.000
_cell.length_b   1.000
_cell.length_c   1.000
_cell.angle_alpha   90.00
_cell.angle_beta   90.00
_cell.angle_gamma   90.00
#
_symmetry.space_group_name_H-M   'P 1'
#
loop_
_entity.id
_entity.type
_entity.pdbx_description
1 polymer ?
#
loop_
_entity_poly.entity_id
_entity_poly.type
_entity_poly.pdbx_seq_one_letter_code
_entity_poly.pdbx_strand_id
1 'polypeptide(L)'
;MSTSQSIVTAPRFPEAKQLVGEENWKEYKREVLLAVRSRSLMGYLEGTILQPTPPYSFTTTTPTVIYSAIPLPEEWVARNAITSSIIITNIVDPVGLGVDESKDSPAIWNALVTKFERRNEQKIHLADSALRKCSYKSESTMEEHEKRMRNLLKKLHDVGGTCTLTSNSAS
;
A
#
# COMPACT_ATOMS: atom_id res chain seq x y z
N MET A 1 -10.07 24.47 -31.07
CA MET A 1 -9.66 24.53 -29.66
C MET A 1 -8.98 23.22 -29.33
N SER A 2 -7.65 23.19 -29.29
CA SER A 2 -6.92 21.98 -28.87
C SER A 2 -7.00 21.88 -27.36
N THR A 3 -7.79 20.93 -26.87
CA THR A 3 -7.77 20.52 -25.48
C THR A 3 -6.36 19.99 -25.23
N SER A 4 -5.53 20.75 -24.52
CA SER A 4 -4.24 20.29 -24.03
C SER A 4 -4.49 18.99 -23.27
N GLN A 5 -4.09 17.86 -23.85
CA GLN A 5 -3.93 16.62 -23.10
C GLN A 5 -2.86 16.93 -22.05
N SER A 6 -3.31 17.32 -20.87
CA SER A 6 -2.50 17.36 -19.67
C SER A 6 -1.81 16.00 -19.59
N ILE A 7 -0.50 15.99 -19.83
CA ILE A 7 0.35 14.82 -19.63
C ILE A 7 0.23 14.54 -18.13
N VAL A 8 -0.64 13.61 -17.75
CA VAL A 8 -0.83 13.20 -16.36
C VAL A 8 0.40 12.38 -15.96
N THR A 9 1.49 13.07 -15.64
CA THR A 9 2.72 12.45 -15.19
C THR A 9 2.50 11.87 -13.79
N ALA A 10 3.04 10.68 -13.53
CA ALA A 10 3.03 10.09 -12.21
C ALA A 10 3.76 11.01 -11.22
N PRO A 11 3.13 11.38 -10.08
CA PRO A 11 3.80 12.15 -9.05
C PRO A 11 4.98 11.37 -8.48
N ARG A 12 6.11 12.05 -8.31
CA ARG A 12 7.23 11.54 -7.52
C ARG A 12 7.03 11.92 -6.06
N PHE A 13 7.09 10.94 -5.18
CA PHE A 13 7.01 11.15 -3.74
C PHE A 13 8.34 11.68 -3.20
N PRO A 14 8.32 12.44 -2.08
CA PRO A 14 9.54 12.74 -1.35
C PRO A 14 10.33 11.46 -1.07
N GLU A 15 11.66 11.53 -1.11
CA GLU A 15 12.54 10.35 -0.96
C GLU A 15 12.22 9.55 0.32
N ALA A 16 11.96 10.25 1.42
CA ALA A 16 11.56 9.65 2.70
C ALA A 16 10.21 8.88 2.66
N LYS A 17 9.45 8.96 1.55
CA LYS A 17 8.16 8.31 1.33
C LYS A 17 8.18 7.31 0.16
N GLN A 18 9.30 7.19 -0.54
CA GLN A 18 9.47 6.15 -1.56
C GLN A 18 9.69 4.80 -0.89
N LEU A 19 9.21 3.72 -1.50
CA LEU A 19 9.33 2.39 -0.93
C LEU A 19 10.80 1.95 -0.90
N VAL A 20 11.31 1.67 0.30
CA VAL A 20 12.65 1.10 0.51
C VAL A 20 12.51 -0.37 0.90
N GLY A 21 11.57 -0.66 1.80
CA GLY A 21 11.39 -1.99 2.35
C GLY A 21 10.12 -2.12 3.18
N GLU A 22 10.09 -3.13 4.05
CA GLU A 22 8.93 -3.43 4.89
C GLU A 22 8.69 -2.34 5.94
N GLU A 23 9.76 -1.70 6.40
CA GLU A 23 9.74 -0.68 7.46
C GLU A 23 8.93 0.57 7.11
N ASN A 24 8.89 0.95 5.83
CA ASN A 24 8.16 2.13 5.37
C ASN A 24 6.99 1.80 4.43
N TRP A 25 6.61 0.51 4.37
CA TRP A 25 5.49 0.04 3.56
C TRP A 25 4.19 0.80 3.86
N LYS A 26 3.87 1.04 5.14
CA LYS A 26 2.62 1.71 5.54
C LYS A 26 2.54 3.14 4.99
N GLU A 27 3.62 3.90 5.12
CA GLU A 27 3.72 5.25 4.60
C GLU A 27 3.63 5.28 3.08
N TYR A 28 4.38 4.41 2.40
CA TYR A 28 4.37 4.30 0.95
C TYR A 28 2.97 3.93 0.43
N LYS A 29 2.34 2.91 1.03
CA LYS A 29 0.98 2.46 0.70
C LYS A 29 -0.01 3.62 0.80
N ARG A 30 0.08 4.42 1.86
CA ARG A 30 -0.78 5.60 2.05
C ARG A 30 -0.59 6.63 0.92
N GLU A 31 0.64 6.92 0.52
CA GLU A 31 0.93 7.89 -0.55
C GLU A 31 0.43 7.40 -1.92
N VAL A 32 0.62 6.12 -2.26
CA VAL A 32 0.06 5.53 -3.49
C VAL A 32 -1.45 5.65 -3.51
N LEU A 33 -2.12 5.25 -2.42
CA LEU A 33 -3.59 5.33 -2.33
C LEU A 33 -4.10 6.77 -2.49
N LEU A 34 -3.39 7.76 -1.93
CA LEU A 34 -3.75 9.17 -2.08
C LEU A 34 -3.54 9.67 -3.51
N ALA A 35 -2.41 9.34 -4.13
CA ALA A 35 -2.05 9.74 -5.49
C ALA A 35 -3.01 9.17 -6.55
N VAL A 36 -3.41 7.91 -6.38
CA VAL A 36 -4.37 7.22 -7.25
C VAL A 36 -5.79 7.76 -7.04
N ARG A 37 -6.23 7.90 -5.78
CA ARG A 37 -7.58 8.39 -5.45
C ARG A 37 -7.82 9.81 -5.96
N SER A 38 -6.85 10.70 -5.78
CA SER A 38 -6.91 12.09 -6.28
C SER A 38 -6.99 12.22 -7.80
N ARG A 39 -6.65 11.15 -8.55
CA ARG A 39 -6.70 11.09 -10.02
C ARG A 39 -7.86 10.25 -10.55
N SER A 40 -8.75 9.78 -9.67
CA SER A 40 -9.83 8.84 -10.03
C SER A 40 -9.34 7.53 -10.67
N LEU A 41 -8.13 7.09 -10.33
CA LEU A 41 -7.51 5.88 -10.89
C LEU A 41 -7.72 4.62 -10.02
N MET A 42 -8.54 4.70 -8.96
CA MET A 42 -8.64 3.63 -7.96
C MET A 42 -9.08 2.29 -8.57
N GLY A 43 -9.98 2.31 -9.56
CA GLY A 43 -10.45 1.08 -10.20
C GLY A 43 -9.37 0.34 -11.00
N TYR A 44 -8.33 1.04 -11.45
CA TYR A 44 -7.16 0.42 -12.11
C TYR A 44 -6.17 -0.14 -11.08
N LEU A 45 -6.09 0.44 -9.88
CA LEU A 45 -5.26 -0.09 -8.80
C LEU A 45 -5.87 -1.36 -8.19
N GLU A 46 -7.19 -1.36 -8.00
CA GLU A 46 -7.93 -2.50 -7.43
C GLU A 46 -8.25 -3.58 -8.47
N GLY A 47 -8.16 -3.25 -9.77
CA GLY A 47 -8.50 -4.17 -10.86
C GLY A 47 -10.01 -4.32 -11.08
N THR A 48 -10.82 -3.39 -10.59
CA THR A 48 -12.27 -3.39 -10.79
C THR A 48 -12.68 -2.86 -12.18
N ILE A 49 -11.83 -2.06 -12.83
CA ILE A 49 -12.01 -1.62 -14.22
C ILE A 49 -11.23 -2.57 -15.12
N LEU A 50 -11.95 -3.47 -15.80
CA LEU A 50 -11.36 -4.48 -16.68
C LEU A 50 -10.98 -3.89 -18.04
N GLN A 51 -9.96 -4.48 -18.67
CA GLN A 51 -9.62 -4.15 -20.04
C GLN A 51 -10.81 -4.49 -20.97
N PRO A 52 -11.28 -3.56 -21.80
CA PRO A 52 -12.36 -3.85 -22.74
C PRO A 52 -11.91 -4.89 -23.78
N THR A 53 -12.55 -6.06 -23.81
CA THR A 53 -12.31 -7.12 -24.80
C THR A 53 -13.25 -7.00 -26.02
N PRO A 54 -12.79 -7.16 -27.27
CA PRO A 54 -13.66 -7.18 -28.46
C PRO A 54 -14.83 -8.20 -28.33
N PRO A 55 -15.99 -8.00 -28.99
CA PRO A 55 -16.22 -7.18 -30.18
C PRO A 55 -17.06 -5.95 -29.85
N TYR A 56 -16.50 -5.00 -29.10
CA TYR A 56 -17.20 -3.73 -28.93
C TYR A 56 -17.10 -2.91 -30.22
N SER A 57 -18.26 -2.69 -30.86
CA SER A 57 -18.44 -1.75 -31.96
C SER A 57 -18.27 -0.30 -31.47
N PHE A 58 -17.07 0.07 -31.00
CA PHE A 58 -16.77 1.47 -30.76
C PHE A 58 -16.52 2.14 -32.12
N THR A 59 -17.58 2.58 -32.79
CA THR A 59 -17.49 3.56 -33.88
C THR A 59 -17.24 4.98 -33.34
N THR A 60 -17.26 5.13 -32.03
CA THR A 60 -17.17 6.41 -31.33
C THR A 60 -15.74 6.66 -30.85
N THR A 61 -15.02 7.54 -31.54
CA THR A 61 -13.70 8.08 -31.14
C THR A 61 -13.79 9.14 -30.04
N THR A 62 -14.94 9.28 -29.38
CA THR A 62 -15.15 10.30 -28.35
C THR A 62 -14.46 9.86 -27.05
N PRO A 63 -13.57 10.68 -26.48
CA PRO A 63 -12.89 10.38 -25.22
C PRO A 63 -13.90 10.13 -24.09
N THR A 64 -13.63 9.12 -23.26
CA THR A 64 -14.45 8.89 -22.05
C THR A 64 -13.98 9.78 -20.92
N VAL A 65 -14.89 10.10 -20.02
CA VAL A 65 -14.57 10.78 -18.76
C VAL A 65 -13.62 9.92 -17.90
N ILE A 66 -12.73 10.57 -17.14
CA ILE A 66 -11.67 9.92 -16.35
C ILE A 66 -12.20 8.88 -15.35
N TYR A 67 -13.40 9.11 -14.82
CA TYR A 67 -14.09 8.24 -13.86
C TYR A 67 -15.02 7.20 -14.51
N SER A 68 -14.96 7.02 -15.84
CA SER A 68 -15.72 5.97 -16.53
C SER A 68 -15.25 4.59 -16.09
N ALA A 69 -16.21 3.71 -15.77
CA ALA A 69 -15.97 2.29 -15.51
C ALA A 69 -15.78 1.47 -16.80
N ILE A 70 -16.08 2.07 -17.96
CA ILE A 70 -15.98 1.43 -19.29
C ILE A 70 -15.18 2.38 -20.19
N PRO A 71 -13.86 2.49 -19.99
CA PRO A 71 -12.99 3.30 -20.85
C PRO A 71 -12.88 2.69 -22.26
N LEU A 72 -12.42 3.48 -23.23
CA LEU A 72 -11.96 2.92 -24.49
C LEU A 72 -10.70 2.07 -24.27
N PRO A 73 -10.39 1.08 -25.14
CA PRO A 73 -9.21 0.23 -24.97
C PRO A 73 -7.90 1.00 -24.79
N GLU A 74 -7.66 2.04 -25.60
CA GLU A 74 -6.46 2.87 -25.53
C GLU A 74 -6.40 3.70 -24.24
N GLU A 75 -7.55 4.21 -23.80
CA GLU A 75 -7.65 4.95 -22.54
C GLU A 75 -7.40 4.06 -21.33
N TRP A 76 -7.90 2.81 -21.37
CA TRP A 76 -7.63 1.83 -20.34
C TRP A 76 -6.12 1.59 -20.22
N VAL A 77 -5.44 1.36 -21.36
CA VAL A 77 -3.98 1.14 -21.39
C VAL A 77 -3.24 2.33 -20.81
N ALA A 78 -3.60 3.56 -21.21
CA ALA A 78 -2.96 4.77 -20.70
C ALA A 78 -3.17 4.96 -19.19
N ARG A 79 -4.39 4.75 -18.68
CA ARG A 79 -4.75 4.91 -17.27
C ARG A 79 -4.12 3.83 -16.38
N ASN A 80 -4.08 2.59 -16.86
CA ASN A 80 -3.36 1.48 -16.24
C ASN A 80 -1.85 1.79 -16.18
N ALA A 81 -1.25 2.25 -17.29
CA ALA A 81 0.17 2.61 -17.34
C ALA A 81 0.54 3.75 -16.37
N ILE A 82 -0.29 4.79 -16.25
CA ILE A 82 -0.10 5.85 -15.25
C ILE A 82 -0.16 5.27 -13.83
N THR A 83 -1.11 4.36 -13.57
CA THR A 83 -1.26 3.72 -12.26
C THR A 83 -0.03 2.86 -11.93
N SER A 84 0.45 2.06 -12.88
CA SER A 84 1.71 1.30 -12.74
C SER A 84 2.89 2.23 -12.51
N SER A 85 2.98 3.34 -13.23
CA SER A 85 4.04 4.33 -13.06
C SER A 85 4.03 4.97 -11.66
N ILE A 86 2.84 5.30 -11.11
CA ILE A 86 2.70 5.80 -9.73
C ILE A 86 3.30 4.83 -8.72
N ILE A 87 3.11 3.52 -8.94
CA ILE A 87 3.66 2.48 -8.08
C ILE A 87 5.17 2.39 -8.32
N ILE A 88 5.59 1.91 -9.51
CA ILE A 88 6.98 1.51 -9.80
C ILE A 88 7.96 2.66 -9.61
N THR A 89 7.64 3.85 -10.12
CA THR A 89 8.58 4.98 -10.06
C THR A 89 8.76 5.54 -8.66
N ASN A 90 7.97 5.11 -7.68
CA ASN A 90 8.12 5.51 -6.29
C ASN A 90 8.73 4.40 -5.42
N ILE A 91 9.37 3.41 -6.05
CA ILE A 91 10.15 2.37 -5.41
C ILE A 91 11.64 2.65 -5.66
N VAL A 92 12.46 2.57 -4.62
CA VAL A 92 13.90 2.84 -4.74
C VAL A 92 14.61 1.75 -5.55
N ASP A 93 14.29 0.49 -5.28
CA ASP A 93 14.85 -0.66 -6.00
C ASP A 93 13.73 -1.66 -6.38
N PRO A 94 12.99 -1.42 -7.48
CA PRO A 94 11.91 -2.31 -7.90
C PRO A 94 12.40 -3.73 -8.21
N VAL A 95 13.59 -3.87 -8.80
CA VAL A 95 14.18 -5.16 -9.15
C VAL A 95 14.57 -5.95 -7.90
N GLY A 96 15.24 -5.32 -6.93
CA GLY A 96 15.59 -5.95 -5.65
C GLY A 96 14.38 -6.31 -4.80
N LEU A 97 13.26 -5.59 -4.99
CA LEU A 97 11.98 -5.96 -4.39
C LEU A 97 11.20 -7.02 -5.19
N GLY A 98 11.71 -7.48 -6.34
CA GLY A 98 11.06 -8.51 -7.15
C GLY A 98 9.78 -8.03 -7.83
N VAL A 99 9.70 -6.74 -8.17
CA VAL A 99 8.59 -6.17 -8.92
C VAL A 99 8.69 -6.58 -10.39
N ASP A 100 7.63 -7.19 -10.91
CA ASP A 100 7.49 -7.49 -12.33
C ASP A 100 6.81 -6.32 -13.05
N GLU A 101 7.59 -5.46 -13.69
CA GLU A 101 7.12 -4.27 -14.40
C GLU A 101 6.31 -4.59 -15.67
N SER A 102 6.30 -5.85 -16.12
CA SER A 102 5.50 -6.29 -17.28
C SER A 102 4.02 -6.50 -16.96
N LYS A 103 3.64 -6.46 -15.67
CA LYS A 103 2.28 -6.72 -15.20
C LYS A 103 1.44 -5.45 -15.14
N ASP A 104 0.11 -5.66 -15.15
CA ASP A 104 -0.84 -4.57 -14.93
C ASP A 104 -0.78 -4.03 -13.51
N SER A 105 -1.25 -2.79 -13.31
CA SER A 105 -1.20 -2.13 -12.01
C SER A 105 -1.83 -2.92 -10.86
N PRO A 106 -2.97 -3.63 -11.01
CA PRO A 106 -3.52 -4.43 -9.93
C PRO A 106 -2.61 -5.59 -9.54
N ALA A 107 -1.99 -6.25 -10.52
CA ALA A 107 -1.12 -7.39 -10.27
C ALA A 107 0.15 -6.96 -9.53
N ILE A 108 0.76 -5.85 -9.94
CA ILE A 108 1.90 -5.25 -9.23
C ILE A 108 1.51 -4.88 -7.79
N TRP A 109 0.39 -4.18 -7.63
CA TRP A 109 -0.09 -3.72 -6.33
C TRP A 109 -0.36 -4.89 -5.37
N ASN A 110 -1.07 -5.91 -5.84
CA ASN A 110 -1.41 -7.10 -5.05
C ASN A 110 -0.17 -7.91 -4.66
N ALA A 111 0.85 -7.97 -5.52
CA ALA A 111 2.12 -8.59 -5.19
C ALA A 111 2.82 -7.88 -4.02
N LEU A 112 2.86 -6.55 -4.04
CA LEU A 112 3.42 -5.75 -2.94
C LEU A 112 2.62 -5.91 -1.64
N VAL A 113 1.29 -5.82 -1.70
CA VAL A 113 0.40 -6.05 -0.54
C VAL A 113 0.65 -7.45 0.04
N THR A 114 0.68 -8.47 -0.80
CA THR A 114 0.92 -9.86 -0.37
C THR A 114 2.31 -10.04 0.24
N LYS A 115 3.32 -9.33 -0.28
CA LYS A 115 4.70 -9.40 0.22
C LYS A 115 4.85 -8.74 1.60
N PHE A 116 4.32 -7.53 1.76
CA PHE A 116 4.57 -6.69 2.93
C PHE A 116 3.49 -6.80 4.02
N GLU A 117 2.30 -7.28 3.69
CA GLU A 117 1.24 -7.53 4.68
C GLU A 117 1.17 -9.00 5.11
N ARG A 118 2.14 -9.82 4.66
CA ARG A 118 2.28 -11.18 5.16
C ARG A 118 2.55 -11.14 6.66
N ARG A 119 1.65 -11.76 7.42
CA ARG A 119 1.78 -11.92 8.88
C ARG A 119 3.11 -12.58 9.21
N ASN A 120 4.01 -11.84 9.85
CA ASN A 120 5.30 -12.37 10.29
C ASN A 120 5.21 -12.83 11.74
N GLU A 121 4.94 -14.12 11.95
CA GLU A 121 4.76 -14.72 13.27
C GLU A 121 5.97 -14.49 14.19
N GLN A 122 7.19 -14.50 13.65
CA GLN A 122 8.40 -14.24 14.43
C GLN A 122 8.44 -12.81 14.95
N LYS A 123 8.03 -11.82 14.14
CA LYS A 123 7.92 -10.42 14.59
C LYS A 123 6.84 -10.25 15.64
N ILE A 124 5.72 -10.95 15.49
CA ILE A 124 4.66 -10.99 16.51
C ILE A 124 5.20 -11.57 17.81
N HIS A 125 5.86 -12.72 17.77
CA HIS A 125 6.45 -13.36 18.95
C HIS A 125 7.52 -12.49 19.62
N LEU A 126 8.36 -11.81 18.84
CA LEU A 126 9.37 -10.91 19.38
C LEU A 126 8.75 -9.67 20.04
N ALA A 127 7.73 -9.07 19.41
CA ALA A 127 7.00 -7.93 19.96
C ALA A 127 6.21 -8.30 21.22
N ASP A 128 5.54 -9.46 21.23
CA ASP A 128 4.81 -9.98 22.40
C ASP A 128 5.79 -10.29 23.54
N SER A 129 6.92 -10.93 23.24
CA SER A 129 7.98 -11.18 24.22
C SER A 129 8.55 -9.90 24.81
N ALA A 130 8.76 -8.85 23.99
CA ALA A 130 9.25 -7.56 24.45
C ALA A 130 8.23 -6.85 25.37
N LEU A 131 6.94 -6.98 25.06
CA LEU A 131 5.86 -6.46 25.90
C LEU A 131 5.80 -7.21 27.24
N ARG A 132 5.83 -8.55 27.24
CA ARG A 132 5.80 -9.39 28.45
C ARG A 132 7.01 -9.20 29.35
N LYS A 133 8.19 -8.91 28.78
CA LYS A 133 9.42 -8.63 29.54
C LYS A 133 9.46 -7.22 30.14
N CYS A 134 8.56 -6.32 29.76
CA CYS A 134 8.55 -4.95 30.26
C CYS A 134 7.95 -4.89 31.67
N SER A 135 8.79 -5.09 32.68
CA SER A 135 8.43 -4.89 34.09
C SER A 135 8.67 -3.43 34.52
N TYR A 136 7.87 -2.95 35.48
CA TYR A 136 8.16 -1.71 36.18
C TYR A 136 9.51 -1.80 36.88
N LYS A 137 10.26 -0.70 36.85
CA LYS A 137 11.52 -0.56 37.57
C LYS A 137 11.44 0.65 38.49
N SER A 138 11.89 0.48 39.73
CA SER A 138 11.86 1.53 40.76
C SER A 138 12.71 2.77 40.42
N GLU A 139 13.56 2.68 39.41
CA GLU A 139 14.42 3.76 38.91
C GLU A 139 13.72 4.71 37.92
N SER A 140 12.51 4.37 37.45
CA SER A 140 11.72 5.16 36.49
C SER A 140 10.38 5.57 37.09
N THR A 141 9.81 6.69 36.62
CA THR A 141 8.47 7.10 37.03
C THR A 141 7.39 6.18 36.45
N MET A 142 6.21 6.15 37.08
CA MET A 142 5.08 5.37 36.58
C MET A 142 4.65 5.85 35.18
N GLU A 143 4.66 7.16 34.93
CA GLU A 143 4.29 7.75 33.65
C GLU A 143 5.23 7.32 32.51
N GLU A 144 6.53 7.23 32.78
CA GLU A 144 7.53 6.74 31.82
C GLU A 144 7.31 5.26 31.51
N HIS A 145 7.01 4.46 32.54
CA HIS A 145 6.70 3.05 32.39
C HIS A 145 5.43 2.84 31.54
N GLU A 146 4.35 3.57 31.83
CA GLU A 146 3.11 3.51 31.04
C GLU A 146 3.34 3.92 29.58
N LYS A 147 4.10 5.00 29.34
CA LYS A 147 4.43 5.45 28.00
C LYS A 147 5.20 4.37 27.24
N ARG A 148 6.14 3.69 27.90
CA ARG A 148 6.87 2.56 27.32
C ARG A 148 5.94 1.39 26.98
N MET A 149 5.03 1.03 27.88
CA MET A 149 4.03 -0.02 27.67
C MET A 149 3.12 0.32 26.48
N ARG A 150 2.57 1.54 26.41
CA ARG A 150 1.73 1.99 25.28
C ARG A 150 2.47 1.90 23.94
N ASN A 151 3.75 2.28 23.92
CA ASN A 151 4.58 2.19 22.71
C ASN A 151 4.83 0.74 22.27
N LEU A 152 5.10 -0.17 23.21
CA LEU A 152 5.29 -1.59 22.92
C LEU A 152 3.98 -2.25 22.44
N LEU A 153 2.85 -1.88 23.04
CA LEU A 153 1.54 -2.37 22.67
C LEU A 153 1.17 -1.89 21.25
N LYS A 154 1.44 -0.62 20.94
CA LYS A 154 1.34 -0.10 19.57
C LYS A 154 2.20 -0.90 18.58
N LYS A 155 3.45 -1.19 18.92
CA LYS A 155 4.35 -2.02 18.08
C LYS A 155 3.82 -3.43 17.85
N LEU A 156 3.24 -4.07 18.87
CA LEU A 156 2.63 -5.39 18.75
C LEU A 156 1.43 -5.37 17.78
N HIS A 157 0.57 -4.37 17.91
CA HIS A 157 -0.57 -4.19 17.01
C HIS A 157 -0.10 -3.88 15.57
N ASP A 158 0.95 -3.09 15.43
CA ASP A 158 1.52 -2.72 14.13
C ASP A 158 2.03 -3.92 13.33
N VAL A 159 2.46 -5.00 13.99
CA VAL A 159 2.89 -6.27 13.37
C VAL A 159 1.76 -7.32 13.30
N GLY A 160 0.52 -6.94 13.65
CA GLY A 160 -0.66 -7.82 13.59
C GLY A 160 -0.82 -8.77 14.77
N GLY A 161 -0.08 -8.56 15.87
CA GLY A 161 -0.23 -9.29 17.11
C GLY A 161 -1.37 -8.74 17.97
N THR A 162 -1.97 -9.61 18.77
CA THR A 162 -2.95 -9.25 19.80
C THR A 162 -2.43 -9.70 21.15
N CYS A 163 -2.63 -8.88 22.18
CA CYS A 163 -2.25 -9.26 23.54
C CYS A 163 -3.30 -10.24 24.08
N THR A 164 -3.14 -11.54 23.82
CA THR A 164 -3.97 -12.57 24.47
C THR A 164 -3.52 -12.67 25.92
N LEU A 165 -4.29 -12.07 26.82
CA LEU A 165 -4.24 -12.36 28.25
C LEU A 165 -4.66 -13.82 28.41
N THR A 166 -3.71 -14.74 28.35
CA THR A 166 -3.91 -16.09 28.88
C THR A 166 -4.08 -15.93 30.38
N SER A 167 -5.31 -15.70 30.83
CA SER A 167 -5.70 -15.98 32.21
C SER A 167 -5.54 -17.48 32.39
N ASN A 168 -4.36 -17.92 32.81
CA ASN A 168 -4.24 -19.19 33.50
C ASN A 168 -5.06 -19.03 34.78
N SER A 169 -6.32 -19.44 34.70
CA SER A 169 -7.12 -19.83 35.86
C SER A 169 -6.40 -21.03 36.47
N ALA A 170 -5.50 -20.72 37.41
CA ALA A 170 -4.87 -21.70 38.26
C ALA A 170 -5.82 -22.04 39.41
N SER A 171 -6.04 -23.36 39.53
CA SER A 171 -6.58 -24.11 40.69
C SER A 171 -8.06 -24.00 40.98
#